data_AF-A0A660Z056-F1
#
_entry.id   AF-A0A660Z056-F1
#
_cell.length_a   1.000
_cell.length_b   1.000
_cell.length_c   1.000
_cell.angle_alpha   90.00
_cell.angle_beta   90.00
_cell.angle_gamma   90.00
#
_symmetry.space_group_name_H-M   'P 1'
#
loop_
_entity.id
_entity.type
_entity.pdbx_description
1 polymer ?
#
loop_
_entity_poly.entity_id
_entity_poly.type
_entity_poly.pdbx_seq_one_letter_code
_entity_poly.pdbx_strand_id
1 'polypeptide(L)'
;MVSSKVSNRYALSLLSIALEKNMLDTVYNDVKLLISAFNDSDELQRVVESPVVRPELKISILDEIFSGKIDNETTNFIHFIIEKRREEILYSVAEKFI
;
A
#
# COMPACT_ATOMS: atom_id res chain seq x y z
N MET A 1 -0.07 17.70 -8.64
CA MET A 1 0.19 18.20 -7.27
C MET A 1 -1.00 18.07 -6.29
N VAL A 2 -2.11 17.40 -6.64
CA VAL A 2 -3.28 17.23 -5.75
C VAL A 2 -3.18 15.98 -4.83
N SER A 3 -2.31 15.02 -5.16
CA SER A 3 -2.23 13.70 -4.49
C SER A 3 -1.59 13.72 -3.08
N SER A 4 -0.82 14.75 -2.71
CA SER A 4 -0.03 14.70 -1.48
C SER A 4 -0.86 14.80 -0.19
N LYS A 5 -1.95 15.58 -0.17
CA LYS A 5 -2.79 15.74 1.04
C LYS A 5 -3.55 14.47 1.39
N VAL A 6 -4.08 13.79 0.37
CA VAL A 6 -4.83 12.54 0.57
C VAL A 6 -3.86 11.45 1.01
N SER A 7 -2.74 11.28 0.30
CA SER A 7 -1.71 10.31 0.65
C SER A 7 -1.19 10.51 2.08
N ASN A 8 -0.96 11.75 2.50
CA ASN A 8 -0.53 12.06 3.86
C ASN A 8 -1.57 11.64 4.92
N ARG A 9 -2.87 11.86 4.67
CA ARG A 9 -3.92 11.39 5.60
C ARG A 9 -3.92 9.87 5.76
N TYR A 10 -3.76 9.13 4.67
CA TYR A 10 -3.70 7.67 4.72
C TYR A 10 -2.40 7.18 5.38
N ALA A 11 -1.26 7.82 5.12
CA ALA A 11 0.01 7.50 5.77
C ALA A 11 -0.09 7.72 7.30
N LEU A 12 -0.69 8.83 7.73
CA LEU A 12 -0.97 9.08 9.15
C LEU A 12 -1.93 8.05 9.74
N SER A 13 -2.96 7.62 9.00
CA SER A 13 -3.86 6.56 9.46
C SER A 13 -3.12 5.23 9.65
N LEU A 14 -2.25 4.84 8.70
CA LEU A 14 -1.43 3.64 8.83
C LEU A 14 -0.47 3.75 10.02
N LEU A 15 0.15 4.92 10.21
CA LEU A 15 1.04 5.19 11.34
C LEU A 15 0.30 5.10 12.68
N SER A 16 -0.89 5.69 12.79
CA SER A 16 -1.74 5.56 13.98
C SER A 16 -2.05 4.10 14.29
N ILE A 17 -2.44 3.31 13.28
CA ILE A 17 -2.74 1.87 13.47
C ILE A 17 -1.48 1.11 13.92
N ALA A 18 -0.33 1.39 13.30
CA ALA A 18 0.93 0.73 13.63
C ALA A 18 1.39 1.07 15.07
N LEU A 19 1.18 2.31 15.52
CA LEU A 19 1.47 2.74 16.88
C LEU A 19 0.49 2.14 17.89
N GLU A 20 -0.82 2.14 17.61
CA GLU A 20 -1.84 1.56 18.48
C GLU A 20 -1.64 0.06 18.70
N LYS A 21 -1.20 -0.66 17.66
CA LYS A 21 -0.91 -2.10 17.73
C LYS A 21 0.51 -2.44 18.16
N ASN A 22 1.37 -1.43 18.36
CA ASN A 22 2.78 -1.60 18.69
C ASN A 22 3.54 -2.46 17.64
N MET A 23 3.20 -2.25 16.37
CA MET A 23 3.74 -2.96 15.20
C MET A 23 4.47 -2.00 14.25
N LEU A 24 4.96 -0.87 14.78
CA LEU A 24 5.61 0.18 13.98
C LEU A 24 6.77 -0.36 13.15
N ASP A 25 7.69 -1.11 13.76
CA ASP A 25 8.83 -1.71 13.07
C ASP A 25 8.40 -2.70 11.98
N THR A 26 7.38 -3.51 12.24
CA THR A 26 6.85 -4.49 11.27
C THR A 26 6.27 -3.76 10.07
N VAL A 27 5.34 -2.83 10.29
CA VAL A 27 4.69 -2.05 9.22
C VAL A 27 5.72 -1.22 8.46
N TYR A 28 6.74 -0.67 9.13
CA TYR A 28 7.83 0.06 8.47
C TYR A 28 8.61 -0.82 7.49
N ASN A 29 8.97 -2.05 7.91
CA ASN A 29 9.65 -2.99 7.03
C ASN A 29 8.76 -3.43 5.86
N ASP A 30 7.46 -3.66 6.10
CA ASP A 30 6.50 -4.02 5.06
C ASP A 30 6.34 -2.90 4.02
N VAL A 31 6.19 -1.66 4.47
CA VAL A 31 6.10 -0.48 3.59
C VAL A 31 7.37 -0.31 2.76
N LYS A 32 8.54 -0.57 3.35
CA LYS A 32 9.82 -0.53 2.63
C LYS A 32 9.90 -1.61 1.55
N LEU A 33 9.43 -2.82 1.84
CA LEU A 33 9.33 -3.89 0.84
C LEU A 33 8.36 -3.51 -0.29
N LEU A 34 7.24 -2.89 0.05
CA LEU A 34 6.22 -2.44 -0.89
C LEU A 34 6.79 -1.37 -1.85
N ILE A 35 7.50 -0.36 -1.34
CA ILE A 35 8.19 0.64 -2.16
C ILE A 35 9.22 -0.02 -3.09
N SER A 36 10.00 -0.97 -2.55
CA SER A 36 11.03 -1.67 -3.34
C SER A 36 10.39 -2.45 -4.49
N ALA A 37 9.31 -3.19 -4.23
CA ALA A 37 8.58 -3.94 -5.25
C ALA A 37 7.95 -3.04 -6.33
N PHE A 38 7.46 -1.86 -5.97
CA PHE A 38 6.97 -0.87 -6.93
C PHE A 38 8.10 -0.27 -7.78
N ASN A 39 9.25 0.02 -7.17
CA ASN A 39 10.42 0.54 -7.89
C ASN A 39 11.09 -0.51 -8.79
N ASP A 40 11.02 -1.79 -8.42
CA ASP A 40 11.56 -2.89 -9.22
C ASP A 40 10.69 -3.21 -10.44
N SER A 41 9.41 -2.82 -10.44
CA SER A 41 8.47 -3.14 -11.52
C SER A 41 7.51 -1.99 -11.85
N ASP A 42 7.88 -1.22 -12.87
CA ASP A 42 6.99 -0.22 -13.47
C ASP A 42 5.66 -0.83 -13.97
N GLU A 43 5.68 -2.11 -14.34
CA GLU A 43 4.47 -2.81 -14.78
C GLU A 43 3.50 -3.03 -13.62
N LEU A 44 4.00 -3.41 -12.45
CA LEU A 44 3.18 -3.53 -11.24
C LEU A 44 2.54 -2.19 -10.90
N GLN A 45 3.31 -1.10 -10.95
CA GLN A 45 2.79 0.25 -10.71
C GLN A 45 1.67 0.60 -11.71
N ARG A 46 1.88 0.36 -13.01
CA ARG A 46 0.85 0.61 -14.03
C ARG A 46 -0.42 -0.22 -13.83
N VAL A 47 -0.30 -1.48 -13.43
CA VAL A 47 -1.45 -2.35 -13.16
C VAL A 47 -2.25 -1.84 -11.96
N VAL A 48 -1.57 -1.41 -10.89
CA VAL A 48 -2.21 -0.86 -9.70
C VAL A 48 -2.88 0.49 -10.00
N GLU A 49 -2.23 1.38 -10.74
CA GLU A 49 -2.80 2.68 -11.11
C GLU A 49 -3.91 2.59 -12.17
N SER A 50 -3.97 1.50 -12.95
CA SER A 50 -4.93 1.37 -14.04
C SER A 50 -6.37 1.23 -13.55
N PRO A 51 -7.30 2.13 -13.93
CA PRO A 51 -8.71 2.04 -13.53
C PRO A 51 -9.49 0.93 -14.26
N VAL A 52 -8.88 0.32 -15.28
CA VAL A 52 -9.51 -0.73 -16.10
C VAL A 52 -9.41 -2.09 -15.41
N VAL A 53 -8.37 -2.30 -14.60
CA VAL A 53 -8.15 -3.56 -13.89
C VAL A 53 -9.11 -3.65 -12.71
N ARG A 54 -9.80 -4.79 -12.58
CA ARG A 54 -10.76 -5.01 -11.49
C ARG A 54 -10.05 -5.00 -10.13
N PRO A 55 -10.63 -4.40 -9.08
CA PRO A 55 -10.06 -4.40 -7.73
C PRO A 55 -9.71 -5.80 -7.22
N GLU A 56 -10.57 -6.79 -7.46
CA GLU A 56 -10.36 -8.19 -7.08
C GLU A 56 -9.06 -8.78 -7.66
N LEU A 57 -8.78 -8.46 -8.92
CA LEU A 57 -7.59 -8.95 -9.62
C LEU A 57 -6.33 -8.26 -9.08
N LYS A 58 -6.41 -6.95 -8.78
CA LYS A 58 -5.30 -6.21 -8.15
C LYS A 58 -4.97 -6.77 -6.78
N ILE A 59 -5.99 -7.04 -5.96
CA ILE A 59 -5.84 -7.66 -4.65
C ILE A 59 -5.15 -9.02 -4.80
N SER A 60 -5.63 -9.87 -5.72
CA SER A 60 -5.03 -11.19 -5.95
C SER A 60 -3.55 -11.10 -6.36
N ILE A 61 -3.20 -10.17 -7.25
CA ILE A 61 -1.81 -9.95 -7.68
C ILE A 61 -0.93 -9.51 -6.50
N LEU A 62 -1.41 -8.53 -5.72
CA LEU A 62 -0.66 -8.03 -4.57
C LEU A 62 -0.53 -9.10 -3.48
N ASP A 63 -1.58 -9.86 -3.23
CA ASP A 63 -1.56 -10.98 -2.29
C ASP A 63 -0.57 -12.05 -2.73
N GLU A 64 -0.48 -12.39 -4.02
CA GLU A 64 0.52 -13.33 -4.52
C GLU A 64 1.96 -12.80 -4.38
N ILE A 65 2.19 -11.51 -4.64
CA ILE A 65 3.53 -10.90 -4.58
C ILE A 65 4.02 -10.78 -3.14
N PHE A 66 3.13 -10.37 -2.23
CA PHE A 66 3.43 -10.06 -0.84
C PHE A 66 3.05 -11.18 0.13
N SER A 67 2.49 -12.30 -0.35
CA SER A 67 2.14 -13.47 0.47
C SER A 67 3.32 -13.90 1.35
N GLY A 68 3.10 -13.90 2.66
CA GLY A 68 4.13 -14.31 3.64
C GLY A 68 5.34 -13.38 3.76
N LYS A 69 5.33 -12.21 3.10
CA LYS A 69 6.39 -11.19 3.19
C LYS A 69 6.00 -9.98 4.02
N ILE A 70 4.71 -9.67 4.07
CA ILE A 70 4.15 -8.55 4.85
C ILE A 70 3.18 -9.09 5.89
N ASP A 71 2.96 -8.30 6.95
CA ASP A 71 2.02 -8.64 7.99
C ASP A 71 0.55 -8.49 7.52
N ASN A 72 -0.35 -9.20 8.19
CA ASN A 72 -1.79 -9.12 7.95
C ASN A 72 -2.32 -7.70 8.10
N GLU A 73 -1.80 -6.90 9.03
CA GLU A 73 -2.25 -5.52 9.21
C GLU A 73 -1.95 -4.65 7.99
N THR A 74 -0.74 -4.78 7.44
CA THR A 74 -0.35 -4.07 6.21
C THR A 74 -1.17 -4.55 5.02
N THR A 75 -1.38 -5.86 4.90
CA THR A 75 -2.22 -6.45 3.84
C THR A 75 -3.65 -5.91 3.90
N ASN A 76 -4.26 -5.91 5.09
CA ASN A 76 -5.61 -5.38 5.32
C ASN A 76 -5.71 -3.91 4.94
N PHE A 77 -4.66 -3.11 5.23
CA PHE A 77 -4.63 -1.71 4.84
C PHE A 77 -4.55 -1.51 3.32
N ILE A 78 -3.74 -2.32 2.63
CA ILE A 78 -3.65 -2.32 1.17
C ILE A 78 -5.01 -2.66 0.57
N HIS A 79 -5.66 -3.72 1.05
CA HIS A 79 -6.99 -4.13 0.62
C HIS A 79 -8.01 -3.01 0.82
N PHE A 80 -8.00 -2.38 2.00
CA PHE A 80 -8.87 -1.25 2.30
C PHE A 80 -8.70 -0.08 1.33
N ILE A 81 -7.46 0.27 0.95
CA ILE A 81 -7.21 1.32 -0.04
C ILE A 81 -7.79 0.95 -1.41
N ILE A 82 -7.59 -0.30 -1.85
CA ILE A 82 -8.08 -0.80 -3.14
C ILE A 82 -9.61 -0.85 -3.16
N GLU A 83 -10.25 -1.30 -2.07
CA GLU A 83 -11.71 -1.26 -1.94
C GLU A 83 -12.27 0.18 -2.02
N LYS A 84 -11.52 1.15 -1.49
CA LYS A 84 -11.87 2.57 -1.60
C LYS A 84 -11.55 3.19 -2.96
N ARG A 85 -11.07 2.40 -3.93
CA ARG A 85 -10.65 2.85 -5.26
C ARG A 85 -9.58 3.94 -5.22
N ARG A 86 -8.65 3.83 -4.27
CA ARG A 86 -7.55 4.78 -4.04
C ARG A 86 -6.18 4.13 -4.20
N GLU A 87 -6.10 3.07 -4.97
CA GLU A 87 -4.86 2.36 -5.24
C GLU A 87 -3.83 3.20 -5.99
N GLU A 88 -4.25 4.24 -6.73
CA GLU A 88 -3.35 5.20 -7.39
C GLU A 88 -2.44 5.96 -6.41
N ILE A 89 -2.86 6.11 -5.15
CA ILE A 89 -2.07 6.79 -4.13
C ILE A 89 -1.26 5.83 -3.28
N LEU A 90 -1.34 4.51 -3.51
CA LEU A 90 -0.70 3.52 -2.65
C LEU A 90 0.82 3.72 -2.56
N TYR A 91 1.47 3.95 -3.71
CA TYR A 91 2.90 4.27 -3.77
C TYR A 91 3.22 5.59 -3.01
N SER A 92 2.42 6.63 -3.25
CA SER A 92 2.58 7.92 -2.56
C SER A 92 2.34 7.83 -1.06
N VAL A 93 1.44 6.96 -0.59
CA VAL A 93 1.19 6.70 0.83
C VAL A 93 2.41 6.03 1.46
N ALA A 94 2.95 5.02 0.77
CA ALA A 94 4.14 4.30 1.21
C ALA A 94 5.34 5.24 1.36
N GLU A 95 5.61 6.08 0.35
CA GLU A 95 6.67 7.11 0.42
C GLU A 95 6.46 8.15 1.53
N LYS A 96 5.22 8.43 1.94
CA LYS A 96 4.91 9.41 2.99
C LYS A 96 4.96 8.82 4.40
N PHE A 97 4.94 7.50 4.51
CA PHE A 97 5.00 6.80 5.79
C PHE A 97 6.43 6.74 6.34
N ILE A 98 7.42 6.59 5.45
CA ILE A 98 8.86 6.60 5.77
C ILE A 98 9.35 8.05 5.94
#